data_AF-A0A972DQ55-F1
#
_entry.id   AF-A0A972DQ55-F1
#
_cell.length_a   1.000
_cell.length_b   1.000
_cell.length_c   1.000
_cell.angle_alpha   90.00
_cell.angle_beta   90.00
_cell.angle_gamma   90.00
#
_symmetry.space_group_name_H-M   'P 1'
#
loop_
_entity.id
_entity.type
_entity.pdbx_description
1 polymer ?
#
loop_
_entity_poly.entity_id
_entity_poly.type
_entity_poly.pdbx_seq_one_letter_code
_entity_poly.pdbx_strand_id
1 'polypeptide(L)'
;MGVSFTYISKVENEKLDFGGYPSEDLIRKLAEALETGVDELLILAQKIPEQIRQRVIERPDAFRKIARLDGETLDKLLKELEDGSPGNG
;
A
#
# COMPACT_ATOMS: atom_id res chain seq x y z
N MET A 1 4.83 -7.57 -22.75
CA MET A 1 6.25 -7.98 -22.67
C MET A 1 6.42 -8.80 -21.41
N GLY A 2 6.91 -10.03 -21.55
CA GLY A 2 6.84 -11.07 -20.52
C GLY A 2 7.69 -10.75 -19.29
N VAL A 3 7.02 -10.63 -18.15
CA VAL A 3 7.67 -10.74 -16.84
C VAL A 3 8.17 -12.17 -16.75
N SER A 4 9.48 -12.38 -16.63
CA SER A 4 10.02 -13.73 -16.63
C SER A 4 9.46 -14.50 -15.42
N PHE A 5 9.09 -15.76 -15.62
CA PHE A 5 8.58 -16.66 -14.58
C PHE A 5 9.48 -16.69 -13.33
N THR A 6 10.78 -16.49 -13.52
CA THR A 6 11.79 -16.39 -12.47
C THR A 6 11.65 -15.15 -11.58
N TYR A 7 11.08 -14.05 -12.09
CA TYR A 7 10.85 -12.82 -11.31
C TYR A 7 9.61 -12.94 -10.43
N ILE A 8 8.52 -13.51 -10.95
CA ILE A 8 7.29 -13.78 -10.17
C ILE A 8 7.58 -14.74 -9.02
N SER A 9 8.30 -15.84 -9.29
CA SER A 9 8.70 -16.80 -8.26
C SER A 9 9.59 -16.20 -7.16
N LYS A 10 10.37 -15.15 -7.44
CA LYS A 10 11.18 -14.45 -6.43
C LYS A 10 10.38 -13.49 -5.56
N VAL A 11 9.36 -12.83 -6.13
CA VAL A 11 8.42 -11.99 -5.38
C VAL A 11 7.60 -12.84 -4.41
N GLU A 12 7.13 -14.01 -4.84
CA GLU A 12 6.37 -14.94 -3.98
C GLU A 12 7.20 -15.56 -2.85
N ASN A 13 8.53 -15.63 -2.98
CA ASN A 13 9.41 -16.28 -2.01
C ASN A 13 10.11 -15.32 -1.03
N GLU A 14 9.65 -14.07 -0.90
CA GLU A 14 10.12 -13.06 0.09
C GLU A 14 11.64 -12.78 0.10
N LYS A 15 12.39 -13.20 -0.92
CA LYS A 15 13.84 -13.00 -1.04
C LYS A 15 14.19 -11.88 -2.01
N LEU A 16 13.63 -10.69 -1.79
CA LEU A 16 14.03 -9.51 -2.53
C LEU A 16 14.77 -8.57 -1.58
N ASP A 17 16.10 -8.52 -1.71
CA ASP A 17 16.91 -7.41 -1.19
C ASP A 17 16.32 -6.08 -1.69
N PHE A 18 16.65 -4.96 -1.04
CA PHE A 18 16.12 -3.61 -1.30
C PHE A 18 16.12 -3.15 -2.80
N GLY A 19 16.86 -3.82 -3.69
CA GLY A 19 16.85 -3.61 -5.16
C GLY A 19 16.00 -4.59 -5.98
N GLY A 20 15.29 -5.52 -5.33
CA GLY A 20 14.51 -6.58 -5.97
C GLY A 20 13.03 -6.27 -6.16
N TYR A 21 12.49 -5.31 -5.40
CA TYR A 21 11.09 -4.91 -5.54
C TYR A 21 10.83 -4.25 -6.91
N PRO A 22 9.72 -4.59 -7.58
CA PRO A 22 9.40 -4.05 -8.90
C PRO A 22 9.31 -2.53 -8.86
N SER A 23 9.71 -1.87 -9.96
CA SER A 23 9.46 -0.43 -10.10
C SER A 23 7.96 -0.17 -10.11
N GLU A 24 7.55 1.06 -9.76
CA GLU A 24 6.12 1.43 -9.80
C GLU A 24 5.51 1.23 -11.19
N ASP A 25 6.25 1.53 -12.26
CA ASP A 25 5.83 1.28 -13.64
C ASP A 25 5.61 -0.22 -13.92
N LEU A 26 6.45 -1.08 -13.36
CA LEU A 26 6.27 -2.53 -13.48
C LEU A 26 5.07 -3.01 -12.66
N ILE A 27 4.85 -2.46 -11.46
CA ILE A 27 3.68 -2.73 -10.62
C ILE A 27 2.39 -2.33 -11.32
N ARG A 28 2.35 -1.17 -11.99
CA ARG A 28 1.19 -0.72 -12.78
C ARG A 28 0.88 -1.67 -13.93
N LYS A 29 1.90 -2.13 -14.65
CA LYS A 29 1.73 -3.14 -15.72
C LYS A 29 1.28 -4.49 -15.19
N LEU A 30 1.74 -4.88 -14.00
CA LEU A 30 1.28 -6.10 -13.32
C LEU A 30 -0.18 -5.96 -12.89
N ALA A 31 -0.57 -4.82 -12.33
CA ALA A 31 -1.95 -4.54 -11.95
C ALA A 31 -2.91 -4.67 -13.15
N GLU A 32 -2.52 -4.10 -14.29
CA GLU A 32 -3.26 -4.21 -15.55
C GLU A 32 -3.34 -5.65 -16.04
N ALA A 33 -2.21 -6.38 -16.06
CA ALA A 33 -2.17 -7.77 -16.55
C ALA A 33 -2.91 -8.76 -15.65
N LEU A 34 -3.01 -8.48 -14.34
CA LEU A 34 -3.67 -9.31 -13.35
C LEU A 34 -5.10 -8.83 -13.03
N GLU A 35 -5.57 -7.78 -13.69
CA GLU A 35 -6.87 -7.14 -13.44
C GLU A 35 -7.12 -6.83 -11.95
N THR A 36 -6.08 -6.35 -11.27
CA THR A 36 -6.08 -6.10 -9.81
C THR A 36 -5.78 -4.64 -9.46
N GLY A 37 -5.96 -4.27 -8.20
CA GLY A 37 -5.70 -2.93 -7.69
C GLY A 37 -4.20 -2.61 -7.64
N VAL A 38 -3.80 -1.50 -8.26
CA VAL A 38 -2.40 -1.03 -8.22
C VAL A 38 -1.93 -0.72 -6.80
N ASP A 39 -2.80 -0.17 -5.97
CA ASP A 39 -2.44 0.25 -4.61
C ASP A 39 -2.14 -0.94 -3.69
N GLU A 40 -2.88 -2.05 -3.85
CA GLU A 40 -2.61 -3.30 -3.14
C GLU A 40 -1.24 -3.85 -3.51
N LEU A 41 -0.91 -3.87 -4.81
CA LEU A 41 0.41 -4.31 -5.28
C LEU A 41 1.55 -3.39 -4.83
N LEU A 42 1.30 -2.08 -4.75
CA LEU A 42 2.27 -1.13 -4.22
C LEU A 42 2.57 -1.41 -2.74
N ILE A 43 1.53 -1.64 -1.93
CA ILE A 43 1.67 -1.96 -0.51
C ILE A 43 2.44 -3.28 -0.32
N LEU A 44 2.12 -4.32 -1.09
CA LEU A 44 2.85 -5.60 -1.08
C LEU A 44 4.34 -5.42 -1.43
N ALA A 45 4.64 -4.48 -2.33
CA ALA A 45 6.01 -4.11 -2.69
C ALA A 45 6.67 -3.10 -1.72
N GLN A 46 6.07 -2.85 -0.55
CA GLN A 46 6.50 -1.86 0.45
C GLN A 46 6.64 -0.43 -0.11
N LYS A 47 5.79 -0.07 -1.08
CA LYS A 47 5.69 1.28 -1.65
C LYS A 47 4.41 1.95 -1.18
N ILE A 48 4.51 3.24 -0.89
CA ILE A 48 3.37 4.07 -0.48
C ILE A 48 2.62 4.53 -1.74
N PRO A 49 1.30 4.25 -1.88
CA PRO A 49 0.45 4.80 -2.92
C PRO A 49 0.49 6.33 -2.97
N GLU A 50 0.36 6.90 -4.16
CA GLU A 50 0.55 8.34 -4.36
C GLU A 50 -0.44 9.19 -3.55
N GLN A 51 -1.70 8.75 -3.48
CA GLN A 51 -2.72 9.45 -2.69
C GLN A 51 -2.35 9.53 -1.20
N ILE A 52 -1.80 8.44 -0.64
CA ILE A 52 -1.35 8.40 0.75
C ILE A 52 -0.11 9.29 0.93
N ARG A 53 0.84 9.23 -0.01
CA ARG A 53 2.03 10.09 0.00
C ARG A 53 1.66 11.57 0.06
N GLN A 54 0.71 12.00 -0.77
CA GLN A 54 0.22 13.39 -0.78
C GLN A 54 -0.39 13.78 0.56
N ARG A 55 -1.24 12.94 1.16
CA ARG A 55 -1.84 13.24 2.48
C ARG A 55 -0.83 13.32 3.62
N VAL A 56 0.22 12.51 3.58
CA VAL A 56 1.33 12.63 4.54
C VAL A 56 2.04 13.97 4.41
N ILE A 57 2.23 14.48 3.18
CA ILE A 57 2.85 15.79 2.93
C ILE A 57 1.93 16.94 3.38
N GLU A 58 0.62 16.85 3.11
CA GLU A 58 -0.35 17.86 3.50
C GLU A 58 -0.54 17.96 5.02
N ARG A 59 -0.57 16.82 5.72
CA ARG A 59 -0.88 16.73 7.16
C ARG A 59 0.14 15.89 7.92
N PRO A 60 1.43 16.28 7.90
CA PRO A 60 2.48 15.48 8.52
C PRO A 60 2.33 15.41 10.05
N ASP A 61 1.65 16.38 10.66
CA ASP A 61 1.30 16.39 12.08
C ASP A 61 0.35 15.24 12.44
N ALA A 62 -0.68 15.01 11.64
CA ALA A 62 -1.67 13.97 11.87
C ALA A 62 -1.05 12.58 11.71
N PHE A 63 -0.34 12.33 10.61
CA PHE A 63 0.28 11.02 10.35
C PHE A 63 1.39 10.68 11.36
N ARG A 64 2.13 11.68 11.88
CA ARG A 64 3.10 11.45 12.99
C ARG A 64 2.41 11.05 14.29
N LYS A 65 1.21 11.58 14.57
CA LYS A 65 0.44 11.16 15.75
C LYS A 65 -0.07 9.75 15.57
N ILE A 66 -0.67 9.45 14.40
CA ILE A 66 -1.16 8.11 14.06
C ILE A 66 -0.04 7.07 14.16
N ALA A 67 1.15 7.36 13.62
CA ALA A 67 2.30 6.44 13.66
C ALA A 67 2.86 6.17 15.08
N ARG A 68 2.43 6.91 16.10
CA ARG A 68 2.84 6.73 17.50
C ARG A 68 1.79 6.01 18.35
N LEU A 69 0.61 5.74 17.80
CA LEU A 69 -0.43 5.00 18.50
C LEU A 69 0.00 3.54 18.66
N ASP A 70 -0.40 2.93 19.78
CA ASP A 70 -0.36 1.47 19.88
C ASP A 70 -1.46 0.85 19.02
N GLY A 71 -1.35 -0.46 18.79
CA GLY A 71 -2.30 -1.20 17.94
C GLY A 71 -3.75 -1.04 18.42
N GLU A 72 -3.99 -1.18 19.73
CA GLU A 72 -5.34 -1.08 20.29
C GLU A 72 -5.98 0.31 20.08
N THR A 73 -5.19 1.37 20.22
CA THR A 73 -5.67 2.74 20.04
C THR A 73 -5.89 3.04 18.56
N LEU A 74 -5.03 2.53 17.68
CA LEU A 74 -5.20 2.64 16.23
C LEU A 74 -6.47 1.91 15.77
N ASP A 75 -6.70 0.68 16.24
CA ASP A 75 -7.89 -0.11 15.90
C ASP A 75 -9.19 0.59 16.34
N LYS A 76 -9.19 1.19 17.55
CA LYS A 76 -10.33 2.00 18.03
C LYS A 76 -10.57 3.22 17.13
N LEU A 77 -9.52 3.95 16.77
CA LEU A 77 -9.61 5.10 15.88
C LEU A 77 -10.17 4.70 14.50
N LEU A 78 -9.73 3.58 13.94
CA LEU A 78 -10.22 3.08 12.65
C LEU A 78 -11.70 2.72 12.73
N LYS A 79 -12.12 2.02 13.78
CA LYS A 79 -13.53 1.69 14.01
C LYS A 79 -14.42 2.94 14.12
N GLU A 80 -13.98 3.96 14.85
CA GLU A 80 -14.73 5.21 14.96
C GLU A 80 -14.91 5.94 13.61
N LEU A 81 -13.91 5.85 12.72
CA LEU A 81 -14.00 6.42 11.37
C LEU A 81 -14.94 5.63 10.45
N GLU A 82 -15.01 4.32 10.61
CA GLU A 82 -15.95 3.44 9.90
C GLU A 82 -17.39 3.68 10.38
N ASP A 83 -17.60 3.73 11.69
CA ASP A 83 -18.91 3.94 12.32
C ASP A 83 -19.44 5.38 12.14
N GLY A 84 -18.53 6.35 11.99
CA GLY A 84 -18.85 7.78 11.85
C GLY A 84 -19.07 8.27 10.41
N SER A 85 -18.92 7.41 9.39
CA SER A 85 -19.30 7.77 8.02
C SER A 85 -20.82 7.87 7.95
N PRO A 86 -21.43 9.03 7.61
CA PRO A 86 -22.84 9.05 7.26
C PRO A 86 -22.99 8.12 6.06
N GLY A 87 -23.67 6.98 6.28
CA GLY A 87 -24.10 6.14 5.19
C GLY A 87 -24.84 7.03 4.19
N ASN A 88 -24.40 7.04 2.95
CA ASN A 88 -25.27 7.41 1.85
C ASN A 88 -26.41 6.39 1.84
N GLY A 89 -27.51 6.74 2.52
CA GLY A 89 -28.77 6.02 2.59
C GLY A 89 -29.90 7.00 2.80
#